data_AF-A0A6M0C790-F1
#
_entry.id   AF-A0A6M0C790-F1
#
_cell.length_a   1.000
_cell.length_b   1.000
_cell.length_c   1.000
_cell.angle_alpha   90.00
_cell.angle_beta   90.00
_cell.angle_gamma   90.00
#
_symmetry.space_group_name_H-M   'P 1'
#
loop_
_entity.id
_entity.type
_entity.pdbx_description
1 polymer ?
#
loop_
_entity_poly.entity_id
_entity_poly.type
_entity_poly.pdbx_seq_one_letter_code
_entity_poly.pdbx_strand_id
1 'polypeptide(L)' 'MGKYIIFKTETAADRGWENRKLAHTGALTSILAEHYDFSNSDPPEVGYRLREYHKIEQFADEEFPGASTHNRVG' A
#
# COMPACT_ATOMS: atom_id res chain seq x y z
N MET A 1 -5.68 5.28 -20.07
CA MET A 1 -6.55 6.06 -19.17
C MET A 1 -5.99 5.91 -17.77
N GLY A 2 -5.72 7.00 -17.04
CA GLY A 2 -5.22 6.87 -15.67
C GLY A 2 -6.30 6.38 -14.70
N LYS A 3 -5.95 5.49 -13.78
CA LYS A 3 -6.83 4.92 -12.76
C LYS A 3 -6.34 5.32 -11.38
N TYR A 4 -7.27 5.61 -10.48
CA TYR A 4 -6.97 5.83 -9.08
C TYR A 4 -7.48 4.68 -8.24
N ILE A 5 -6.57 3.89 -7.69
CA ILE A 5 -6.84 2.68 -6.92
C ILE A 5 -6.71 3.02 -5.44
N ILE A 6 -7.78 2.83 -4.68
CA ILE A 6 -7.83 3.10 -3.24
C ILE A 6 -8.06 1.79 -2.50
N PHE A 7 -7.13 1.42 -1.63
CA PHE A 7 -7.28 0.30 -0.71
C PHE A 7 -7.91 0.79 0.58
N LYS A 8 -8.95 0.10 1.05
CA LYS A 8 -9.66 0.45 2.29
C LYS A 8 -9.77 -0.76 3.18
N THR A 9 -9.89 -0.52 4.47
CA THR A 9 -10.31 -1.54 5.43
C THR A 9 -11.73 -1.99 5.13
N GLU A 10 -12.05 -3.22 5.53
CA GLU A 10 -13.42 -3.73 5.44
C GLU A 10 -14.36 -2.95 6.36
N THR A 11 -13.88 -2.53 7.53
CA THR A 11 -14.65 -1.70 8.47
C THR A 11 -13.83 -0.51 8.97
N ALA A 12 -14.50 0.60 9.28
CA ALA A 12 -13.83 1.81 9.78
C ALA A 12 -13.22 1.63 11.19
N ALA A 13 -13.69 0.65 11.96
CA ALA A 13 -13.22 0.33 13.30
C ALA A 13 -12.08 -0.70 13.32
N ASP A 14 -11.57 -1.09 12.15
CA ASP A 14 -10.49 -2.07 12.04
C ASP A 14 -9.22 -1.59 12.76
N ARG A 15 -8.47 -2.52 13.36
CA ARG A 15 -7.38 -2.25 14.31
C ARG A 15 -6.42 -1.19 13.78
N GLY A 16 -6.05 -0.22 14.61
CA GLY A 16 -5.14 0.86 14.25
C GLY A 16 -5.80 2.03 13.50
N TRP A 17 -7.14 2.07 13.43
CA TRP A 17 -7.89 3.18 12.80
C TRP A 17 -7.55 4.54 13.41
N GLU A 18 -7.24 4.60 14.70
CA GLU A 18 -6.88 5.83 15.40
C GLU A 18 -5.61 6.50 14.86
N ASN A 19 -4.73 5.71 14.21
CA ASN A 19 -3.50 6.17 13.59
C ASN A 19 -3.67 6.50 12.10
N ARG A 20 -4.81 6.16 11.49
CA ARG A 20 -5.07 6.42 10.07
C ARG A 20 -5.71 7.79 9.91
N LYS A 21 -4.90 8.78 9.52
CA LYS A 21 -5.34 10.16 9.30
C LYS A 21 -4.98 10.63 7.91
N LEU A 22 -5.87 11.40 7.29
CA LEU A 22 -5.60 12.12 6.06
C LEU A 22 -4.50 13.14 6.31
N ALA A 23 -3.44 13.13 5.50
CA ALA A 23 -2.28 14.00 5.70
C ALA A 23 -2.61 15.51 5.69
N HIS A 24 -3.62 15.92 4.91
CA HIS A 24 -3.95 17.33 4.70
C HIS A 24 -4.96 17.91 5.71
N THR A 25 -5.80 17.07 6.34
CA THR A 25 -6.85 17.50 7.28
C THR A 25 -6.69 16.93 8.68
N GLY A 26 -5.91 15.86 8.85
CA GLY A 26 -5.84 15.10 10.10
C GLY A 26 -7.10 14.29 10.41
N ALA A 27 -8.10 14.30 9.53
CA ALA A 27 -9.33 13.55 9.70
C ALA A 27 -9.07 12.05 9.61
N LEU A 28 -9.81 11.27 10.42
CA LEU A 28 -9.71 9.81 10.42
C LEU A 28 -10.19 9.23 9.09
N THR A 29 -9.58 8.13 8.67
CA THR A 29 -9.91 7.48 7.40
C THR A 29 -9.82 5.96 7.48
N SER A 30 -10.65 5.28 6.69
CA SER A 30 -10.55 3.84 6.44
C SER A 30 -9.60 3.48 5.29
N ILE A 31 -8.96 4.47 4.67
CA ILE A 31 -8.00 4.27 3.59
C ILE A 31 -6.69 3.68 4.16
N LEU A 32 -6.21 2.62 3.51
CA LEU A 32 -4.94 1.95 3.80
C LEU A 32 -3.81 2.46 2.91
N ALA A 33 -4.09 2.63 1.61
CA ALA A 33 -3.13 3.08 0.62
C ALA A 33 -3.84 3.61 -0.63
N GLU A 34 -3.13 4.47 -1.36
CA GLU A 34 -3.60 5.09 -2.59
C GLU A 34 -2.54 4.90 -3.67
N HIS A 35 -2.95 4.46 -4.86
CA HIS A 35 -2.07 4.24 -5.99
C HIS A 35 -2.68 4.83 -7.26
N TYR A 36 -1.92 5.66 -7.95
CA TYR A 36 -2.28 6.14 -9.28
C TYR A 36 -1.60 5.26 -10.33
N ASP A 37 -2.41 4.51 -11.08
CA ASP A 37 -1.98 3.62 -12.15
C ASP A 37 -2.20 4.29 -13.51
N PHE A 38 -1.12 4.56 -14.22
CA PHE A 38 -1.17 5.11 -15.59
C PHE A 38 -1.01 4.04 -16.67
N SER A 39 -0.94 2.77 -16.30
CA SER A 39 -0.84 1.67 -17.26
C SER A 39 -2.14 1.51 -18.05
N ASN A 40 -2.01 0.95 -19.27
CA ASN A 40 -3.15 0.52 -20.07
C ASN A 40 -3.68 -0.87 -19.65
N SER A 41 -3.25 -1.39 -18.50
CA SER A 41 -3.72 -2.68 -17.98
C SER A 41 -5.21 -2.59 -17.64
N ASP A 42 -5.84 -3.73 -17.38
CA ASP A 42 -7.21 -3.75 -16.87
C ASP A 42 -7.30 -3.25 -15.42
N PRO A 43 -8.49 -2.87 -14.92
CA PRO A 43 -8.71 -2.63 -13.50
C PRO A 43 -8.39 -3.86 -12.65
N PRO A 44 -8.06 -3.69 -11.35
CA PRO A 44 -7.77 -4.82 -10.48
C PRO A 44 -8.98 -5.74 -10.30
N GLU A 45 -8.73 -7.06 -10.29
CA GLU A 45 -9.73 -8.08 -10.01
C GLU A 45 -9.96 -8.26 -8.50
N VAL A 46 -11.07 -8.93 -8.14
CA VAL A 46 -11.35 -9.31 -6.75
C VAL A 46 -10.22 -10.17 -6.21
N GLY A 47 -9.68 -9.78 -5.05
CA GLY A 47 -8.55 -10.45 -4.43
C GLY A 47 -7.22 -9.72 -4.63
N TYR A 48 -7.16 -8.70 -5.49
CA TYR A 48 -5.98 -7.83 -5.61
C TYR A 48 -5.64 -7.17 -4.26
N ARG A 49 -4.39 -7.29 -3.83
CA ARG A 49 -3.90 -6.72 -2.57
C ARG A 49 -2.80 -5.69 -2.78
N LEU A 50 -2.62 -4.85 -1.78
CA LEU A 50 -1.52 -3.90 -1.73
C LEU A 50 -0.20 -4.66 -1.82
N ARG A 51 0.72 -4.18 -2.66
CA ARG A 51 2.06 -4.75 -2.77
C ARG A 51 2.83 -4.43 -1.50
N GLU A 52 3.31 -5.47 -0.84
CA GLU A 52 4.13 -5.32 0.36
C GLU A 52 5.59 -5.50 0.00
N TYR A 53 6.41 -4.57 0.47
CA TYR A 53 7.86 -4.62 0.32
C TYR A 53 8.48 -4.95 1.67
N HIS A 54 9.30 -5.97 1.68
CA HIS A 54 9.93 -6.48 2.89
C HIS A 54 11.44 -6.46 2.72
N LYS A 55 12.13 -6.01 3.77
CA LYS A 55 13.58 -6.14 3.88
C LYS A 55 13.90 -7.39 4.71
N ILE A 56 14.68 -8.29 4.14
CA ILE A 56 15.24 -9.43 4.84
C ILE A 56 16.73 -9.14 5.01
N GLU A 57 17.16 -8.94 6.26
CA GLU A 57 18.51 -8.45 6.57
C GLU A 57 19.61 -9.31 5.97
N GLN A 58 19.42 -10.63 5.87
CA GLN A 58 20.41 -11.56 5.29
C GLN A 58 20.68 -11.33 3.79
N PHE A 59 19.81 -10.60 3.10
CA PHE A 59 19.91 -10.28 1.67
C PHE A 59 20.05 -8.78 1.43
N ALA A 60 20.23 -7.99 2.50
CA ALA A 60 20.37 -6.55 2.38
C ALA A 60 21.71 -6.22 1.72
N ASP A 61 21.65 -5.41 0.67
CA ASP A 61 22.84 -4.87 0.03
C ASP A 61 23.49 -3.83 0.98
N GLU A 62 24.78 -3.97 1.23
CA GLU A 62 25.55 -3.05 2.09
C GLU A 62 25.66 -1.65 1.47
N GLU A 63 25.65 -1.54 0.13
CA GLU A 63 25.64 -0.24 -0.56
C GLU A 63 24.27 0.44 -0.47
N PHE A 64 23.20 -0.35 -0.31
CA PHE A 64 21.81 0.14 -0.26
C PHE A 64 21.05 -0.44 0.95
N PRO A 65 21.42 -0.08 2.19
CA PRO A 65 20.89 -0.71 3.40
C PRO A 65 19.39 -0.44 3.64
N GLY A 66 18.80 0.54 2.96
CA GLY A 66 17.37 0.85 2.98
C GLY A 66 16.55 0.19 1.87
N ALA A 67 17.19 -0.51 0.92
CA ALA A 67 16.49 -1.12 -0.19
C ALA A 67 15.67 -2.33 0.27
N SER A 68 14.50 -2.51 -0.37
CA SER A 68 13.70 -3.71 -0.18
C SER A 68 14.29 -4.86 -0.95
N THR A 69 14.52 -5.97 -0.26
CA THR A 69 15.11 -7.18 -0.86
C THR A 69 14.07 -8.08 -1.52
N HIS A 70 12.81 -7.97 -1.06
CA HIS A 70 11.71 -8.85 -1.47
C HIS A 70 10.45 -8.02 -1.68
N ASN A 71 9.62 -8.45 -2.63
CA ASN A 71 8.26 -7.95 -2.77
C ASN A 71 7.30 -9.13 -2.77
N ARG A 72 6.15 -8.96 -2.10
CA ARG A 72 5.02 -9.86 -2.20
C ARG A 72 3.91 -9.13 -2.94
N VAL A 73 3.55 -9.66 -4.11
CA VAL A 73 2.26 -9.36 -4.72
C VAL A 73 1.26 -10.29 -4.03
N GLY A 74 0.28 -9.71 -3.34
CA GLY A 74 -0.71 -10.49 -2.60
C GLY A 74 -1.78 -11.10 -3.48
#